data_AF-A0AAX6DGT4-F1
#
_entry.id   AF-A0AAX6DGT4-F1
#
_cell.length_a   1.000
_cell.length_b   1.000
_cell.length_c   1.000
_cell.angle_alpha   90.00
_cell.angle_beta   90.00
_cell.angle_gamma   90.00
#
_symmetry.space_group_name_H-M   'P 1'
#
loop_
_entity.id
_entity.type
_entity.pdbx_description
1 polymer ?
#
loop_
_entity_poly.entity_id
_entity_poly.type
_entity_poly.pdbx_seq_one_letter_code
_entity_poly.pdbx_strand_id
1 'polypeptide(L)'
;MAAIITNTAIVRNPSPPLSGRRLVPSALGKARLCPAAVRIPSFSVSCTLTRETPAAAAAENGTAAAALRPDSFGRFGKFGGKYVPETLMHALDELEVAFKSLSHDQEFQKELDEILRDYVGRESPLYFAERLTDHYRRSNGEGPQIYLKREDLNHTGAHKINNAIAQALLAKRLGKKRIIAETGAGQHGVATATSCARFGLECIIYMGAQDMERQALNVFRMRLLGAEVRGVHSGTKTLKDATSEAIRDWVTNVESTHYILGSVAGPHPYPMMVRDFHAVIGKETRKQAMEKWGGKPDVLVACVGGVQMPWDYSMNLLMIKMLD
;
A
#
# COMPACT_ATOMS: atom_id res chain seq x y z
N MET A 1 -5.20 -12.61 2.53
CA MET A 1 -5.07 -11.32 3.22
C MET A 1 -4.15 -10.47 2.34
N ALA A 2 -4.51 -9.25 1.99
CA ALA A 2 -3.66 -8.36 1.20
C ALA A 2 -3.51 -7.10 2.04
N ALA A 3 -2.30 -6.61 2.23
CA ALA A 3 -2.02 -5.35 2.88
C ALA A 3 -1.49 -4.39 1.82
N ILE A 4 -2.01 -3.16 1.79
CA ILE A 4 -1.41 -2.09 1.00
C ILE A 4 -0.23 -1.57 1.79
N ILE A 5 0.91 -1.55 1.11
CA ILE A 5 2.17 -1.06 1.65
C ILE A 5 2.19 0.45 1.48
N THR A 6 2.15 1.17 2.60
CA THR A 6 2.09 2.63 2.56
C THR A 6 3.44 3.32 2.72
N ASN A 7 4.47 2.61 3.18
CA ASN A 7 5.90 2.94 3.15
C ASN A 7 6.68 1.65 3.41
N THR A 8 7.67 1.29 2.57
CA THR A 8 8.46 0.07 2.76
C THR A 8 9.83 0.39 3.32
N ALA A 9 10.12 -0.08 4.53
CA ALA A 9 11.49 -0.22 5.00
C ALA A 9 11.97 -1.64 4.67
N ILE A 10 13.10 -1.73 4.00
CA ILE A 10 13.71 -2.97 3.58
C ILE A 10 14.95 -3.18 4.42
N VAL A 11 14.99 -4.30 5.13
CA VAL A 11 16.04 -4.62 6.10
C VAL A 11 16.83 -5.78 5.54
N ARG A 12 18.15 -5.60 5.50
CA ARG A 12 19.11 -6.66 5.13
C ARG A 12 20.10 -6.86 6.26
N ASN A 13 20.42 -8.10 6.62
CA ASN A 13 21.56 -8.39 7.48
C ASN A 13 22.83 -8.55 6.62
N PRO A 14 23.96 -7.93 7.00
CA PRO A 14 25.21 -8.16 6.31
C PRO A 14 25.60 -9.64 6.42
N SER A 15 25.81 -10.30 5.27
CA SER A 15 26.47 -11.60 5.24
C SER A 15 27.91 -11.43 5.75
N PRO A 16 28.49 -12.41 6.46
CA PRO A 16 29.86 -12.30 6.95
C PRO A 16 30.82 -12.09 5.76
N PRO A 17 31.84 -11.22 5.89
CA PRO A 17 32.80 -11.02 4.82
C PRO A 17 33.58 -12.31 4.58
N LEU A 18 33.74 -12.69 3.30
CA LEU A 18 34.72 -13.69 2.90
C LEU A 18 36.10 -13.23 3.40
N SER A 19 36.77 -14.10 4.14
CA SER A 19 37.97 -13.80 4.93
C SER A 19 39.09 -13.18 4.10
N GLY A 20 39.27 -11.87 4.22
CA GLY A 20 40.46 -11.15 3.77
C GLY A 20 41.08 -10.43 4.97
N ARG A 21 42.20 -10.96 5.48
CA ARG A 21 42.95 -10.40 6.61
C ARG A 21 43.30 -8.93 6.39
N ARG A 22 42.99 -8.06 7.37
CA ARG A 22 43.65 -6.75 7.49
C ARG A 22 43.96 -6.45 8.96
N LEU A 23 45.20 -6.00 9.16
CA LEU A 23 45.87 -5.73 10.42
C LEU A 23 45.29 -4.50 11.14
N VAL A 24 45.22 -4.58 12.47
CA VAL A 24 44.84 -3.51 13.39
C VAL A 24 46.10 -2.75 13.84
N PRO A 25 46.05 -1.43 14.00
CA PRO A 25 46.92 -0.74 14.96
C PRO A 25 46.12 -0.11 16.11
N SER A 26 46.63 -0.32 17.31
CA SER A 26 46.23 0.26 18.60
C SER A 26 46.63 1.72 18.76
N ALA A 27 45.82 2.53 19.45
CA ALA A 27 46.32 3.65 20.27
C ALA A 27 45.29 4.12 21.32
N LEU A 28 45.82 4.44 22.50
CA LEU A 28 45.17 4.93 23.72
C LEU A 28 44.66 6.39 23.61
N GLY A 29 43.69 6.77 24.45
CA GLY A 29 43.42 8.20 24.71
C GLY A 29 42.26 8.57 25.64
N LYS A 30 42.50 8.53 26.96
CA LYS A 30 41.97 9.33 28.09
C LYS A 30 40.51 9.83 28.10
N ALA A 31 39.82 9.46 29.18
CA ALA A 31 38.51 9.94 29.63
C ALA A 31 38.52 11.40 30.15
N ARG A 32 37.39 12.09 29.96
CA ARG A 32 36.98 13.29 30.72
C ARG A 32 35.53 13.12 31.19
N LEU A 33 35.30 13.40 32.47
CA LEU A 33 33.99 13.43 33.12
C LEU A 33 33.29 14.79 32.91
N CYS A 34 31.99 14.76 32.60
CA CYS A 34 31.03 15.87 32.73
C CYS A 34 29.68 15.33 33.25
N PRO A 35 28.82 16.18 33.86
CA PRO A 35 27.99 15.80 35.01
C PRO A 35 26.59 15.25 34.68
N ALA A 36 25.95 14.72 35.72
CA ALA A 36 24.72 13.94 35.78
C ALA A 36 23.57 14.39 34.86
N ALA A 37 23.15 13.47 33.98
CA ALA A 37 21.92 13.57 33.21
C ALA A 37 20.74 12.96 33.99
N VAL A 38 19.62 13.70 33.99
CA VAL A 38 18.33 13.35 34.58
C VAL A 38 17.78 12.04 33.98
N ARG A 39 17.38 11.09 34.84
CA ARG A 39 16.81 9.79 34.43
C ARG A 39 15.41 9.96 33.84
N ILE A 40 15.25 9.62 32.57
CA ILE A 40 13.94 9.34 31.93
C ILE A 40 13.76 7.80 31.95
N PRO A 41 12.60 7.26 32.37
CA PRO A 41 12.42 5.81 32.44
C PRO A 41 12.48 5.17 31.05
N SER A 42 13.41 4.24 30.85
CA SER A 42 13.53 3.41 29.67
C SER A 42 12.45 2.34 29.66
N PHE A 43 11.48 2.44 28.75
CA PHE A 43 10.62 1.30 28.43
C PHE A 43 11.41 0.34 27.53
N SER A 44 11.81 -0.80 28.07
CA SER A 44 12.34 -1.93 27.29
C SER A 44 11.18 -2.77 26.78
N VAL A 45 10.98 -2.76 25.46
CA VAL A 45 10.13 -3.77 24.80
C VAL A 45 11.00 -4.99 24.55
N SER A 46 10.83 -6.02 25.37
CA SER A 46 11.47 -7.32 25.16
C SER A 46 10.60 -8.15 24.20
N CYS A 47 11.17 -8.53 23.06
CA CYS A 47 10.56 -9.48 22.13
C CYS A 47 11.30 -10.81 22.26
N THR A 48 10.70 -11.75 22.98
CA THR A 48 11.20 -13.13 23.08
C THR A 48 10.80 -13.90 21.82
N LEU A 49 11.79 -14.24 20.99
CA LEU A 49 11.64 -15.22 19.92
C LEU A 49 11.51 -16.61 20.55
N THR A 50 10.30 -17.15 20.61
CA THR A 50 10.08 -18.57 20.89
C THR A 50 10.59 -19.37 19.69
N ARG A 51 11.70 -20.08 19.87
CA ARG A 51 12.11 -21.14 18.95
C ARG A 51 11.22 -22.35 19.19
N GLU A 52 10.19 -22.53 18.37
CA GLU A 52 9.54 -23.83 18.24
C GLU A 52 10.39 -24.72 17.32
N THR A 53 10.79 -25.87 17.84
CA THR A 53 11.47 -26.94 17.10
C THR A 53 10.46 -27.57 16.14
N PRO A 54 10.79 -27.80 14.85
CA PRO A 54 9.82 -28.36 13.91
C PRO A 54 9.62 -29.85 14.20
N ALA A 55 8.49 -30.21 14.79
CA ALA A 55 7.98 -31.57 14.73
C ALA A 55 7.44 -31.83 13.32
N ALA A 56 7.82 -32.97 12.75
CA ALA A 56 7.61 -33.36 11.37
C ALA A 56 6.15 -33.20 10.90
N ALA A 57 5.92 -32.32 9.92
CA ALA A 57 4.71 -32.31 9.11
C ALA A 57 5.08 -32.87 7.72
N ALA A 58 4.46 -34.02 7.42
CA ALA A 58 4.58 -34.72 6.15
C ALA A 58 4.08 -33.87 4.97
N ALA A 59 4.57 -34.22 3.80
CA ALA A 59 4.44 -33.50 2.54
C ALA A 59 2.98 -33.22 2.11
N GLU A 60 2.66 -31.95 1.91
CA GLU A 60 1.62 -31.48 0.98
C GLU A 60 2.21 -30.42 0.03
N ASN A 61 3.01 -30.87 -0.94
CA ASN A 61 3.61 -30.01 -1.98
C ASN A 61 2.63 -29.68 -3.13
N GLY A 62 1.37 -29.33 -2.82
CA GLY A 62 0.32 -29.12 -3.83
C GLY A 62 -0.50 -27.82 -3.73
N THR A 63 -0.40 -27.02 -2.67
CA THR A 63 -1.45 -26.02 -2.34
C THR A 63 -1.00 -24.56 -2.21
N ALA A 64 0.31 -24.27 -2.22
CA ALA A 64 0.79 -22.90 -1.97
C ALA A 64 0.39 -21.90 -3.06
N ALA A 65 0.30 -22.32 -4.33
CA ALA A 65 -0.09 -21.44 -5.43
C ALA A 65 -1.59 -21.07 -5.41
N ALA A 66 -2.45 -21.96 -4.91
CA ALA A 66 -3.89 -21.73 -4.82
C ALA A 66 -4.27 -20.66 -3.77
N ALA A 67 -3.42 -20.40 -2.77
CA ALA A 67 -3.70 -19.45 -1.70
C ALA A 67 -3.46 -17.97 -2.06
N LEU A 68 -2.81 -17.68 -3.20
CA LEU A 68 -2.35 -16.32 -3.58
C LEU A 68 -3.31 -15.56 -4.51
N ARG A 69 -4.35 -16.23 -5.00
CA ARG A 69 -5.43 -15.66 -5.82
C ARG A 69 -6.75 -16.01 -5.14
N PRO A 70 -7.79 -15.17 -5.29
CA PRO A 70 -9.10 -15.57 -4.79
C PRO A 70 -9.63 -16.74 -5.61
N ASP A 71 -10.49 -17.56 -5.01
CA ASP A 71 -11.31 -18.53 -5.72
C ASP A 71 -12.34 -17.84 -6.64
N SER A 72 -13.16 -18.62 -7.34
CA SER A 72 -14.23 -18.11 -8.21
C SER A 72 -15.28 -17.27 -7.48
N PHE A 73 -15.40 -17.40 -6.16
CA PHE A 73 -16.30 -16.60 -5.33
C PHE A 73 -15.62 -15.36 -4.76
N GLY A 74 -14.36 -15.09 -5.11
CA GLY A 74 -13.63 -13.93 -4.60
C GLY A 74 -13.01 -14.15 -3.21
N ARG A 75 -12.86 -15.41 -2.75
CA ARG A 75 -12.38 -15.73 -1.40
C ARG A 75 -10.91 -16.15 -1.39
N PHE A 76 -10.16 -15.66 -0.40
CA PHE A 76 -8.83 -16.10 -0.03
C PHE A 76 -8.95 -17.01 1.20
N GLY A 77 -9.14 -18.31 0.97
CA GLY A 77 -9.54 -19.24 2.02
C GLY A 77 -10.88 -18.81 2.61
N LYS A 78 -10.93 -18.54 3.92
CA LYS A 78 -12.17 -18.13 4.62
C LYS A 78 -12.53 -16.64 4.49
N PHE A 79 -11.67 -15.81 3.92
CA PHE A 79 -11.83 -14.35 3.86
C PHE A 79 -12.16 -13.86 2.45
N GLY A 80 -12.75 -12.67 2.31
CA GLY A 80 -13.13 -12.11 1.00
C GLY A 80 -14.55 -12.51 0.59
N GLY A 81 -14.85 -12.48 -0.70
CA GLY A 81 -16.20 -12.67 -1.23
C GLY A 81 -16.93 -11.37 -1.57
N LYS A 82 -18.22 -11.49 -1.91
CA LYS A 82 -19.12 -10.37 -2.27
C LYS A 82 -20.23 -10.27 -1.23
N TYR A 83 -20.03 -9.43 -0.21
CA TYR A 83 -21.02 -9.15 0.84
C TYR A 83 -21.63 -7.77 0.62
N VAL A 84 -22.45 -7.65 -0.43
CA VAL A 84 -23.08 -6.39 -0.86
C VAL A 84 -24.56 -6.61 -1.16
N PRO A 85 -25.37 -5.54 -1.23
CA PRO A 85 -26.73 -5.63 -1.77
C PRO A 85 -26.74 -6.20 -3.18
N GLU A 86 -27.81 -6.92 -3.52
CA GLU A 86 -28.03 -7.54 -4.85
C GLU A 86 -27.89 -6.53 -6.00
N THR A 87 -28.29 -5.28 -5.76
CA THR A 87 -28.20 -4.18 -6.74
C THR A 87 -26.76 -3.88 -7.20
N LEU A 88 -25.74 -4.26 -6.44
CA LEU A 88 -24.34 -4.09 -6.81
C LEU A 88 -23.71 -5.33 -7.45
N MET A 89 -24.39 -6.49 -7.41
CA MET A 89 -23.82 -7.74 -7.91
C MET A 89 -23.50 -7.65 -9.40
N HIS A 90 -24.44 -7.15 -10.21
CA HIS A 90 -24.23 -6.96 -11.65
C HIS A 90 -23.02 -6.07 -11.96
N ALA A 91 -22.87 -4.96 -11.23
CA ALA A 91 -21.78 -4.01 -11.45
C ALA A 91 -20.42 -4.57 -11.02
N LEU A 92 -20.38 -5.37 -9.96
CA LEU A 92 -19.17 -6.08 -9.56
C LEU A 92 -18.78 -7.17 -10.57
N ASP A 93 -19.77 -7.84 -11.17
CA ASP A 93 -19.54 -8.85 -12.19
C ASP A 93 -19.03 -8.23 -13.49
N GLU A 94 -19.64 -7.12 -13.95
CA GLU A 94 -19.16 -6.32 -15.08
C GLU A 94 -17.71 -5.86 -14.85
N LEU A 95 -17.44 -5.32 -13.66
CA LEU A 95 -16.10 -4.88 -13.27
C LEU A 95 -15.08 -6.03 -13.26
N GLU A 96 -15.49 -7.20 -12.75
CA GLU A 96 -14.63 -8.38 -12.69
C GLU A 96 -14.27 -8.90 -14.09
N VAL A 97 -15.25 -8.99 -14.98
CA VAL A 97 -15.05 -9.41 -16.37
C VAL A 97 -14.14 -8.42 -17.09
N ALA A 98 -14.43 -7.12 -16.97
CA ALA A 98 -13.64 -6.08 -17.60
C ALA A 98 -12.20 -6.06 -17.09
N PHE A 99 -12.00 -6.17 -15.77
CA PHE A 99 -10.67 -6.23 -15.19
C PHE A 99 -9.89 -7.45 -15.68
N LYS A 100 -10.51 -8.65 -15.72
CA LYS A 100 -9.86 -9.87 -16.25
C LYS A 100 -9.49 -9.74 -17.72
N SER A 101 -10.32 -9.07 -18.53
CA SER A 101 -10.03 -8.84 -19.95
C SER A 101 -8.87 -7.85 -20.10
N LEU A 102 -8.97 -6.68 -19.48
CA LEU A 102 -7.97 -5.60 -19.58
C LEU A 102 -6.64 -5.94 -18.91
N SER A 103 -6.60 -6.85 -17.93
CA SER A 103 -5.35 -7.31 -17.33
C SER A 103 -4.47 -8.11 -18.30
N HIS A 104 -5.04 -8.65 -19.38
CA HIS A 104 -4.32 -9.38 -20.42
C HIS A 104 -4.21 -8.59 -21.74
N ASP A 105 -4.85 -7.43 -21.82
CA ASP A 105 -4.80 -6.55 -22.99
C ASP A 105 -3.47 -5.79 -23.05
N GLN A 106 -2.69 -6.05 -24.10
CA GLN A 106 -1.37 -5.43 -24.29
C GLN A 106 -1.45 -3.92 -24.51
N GLU A 107 -2.51 -3.42 -25.14
CA GLU A 107 -2.69 -1.99 -25.37
C GLU A 107 -2.98 -1.27 -24.04
N PHE A 108 -3.85 -1.86 -23.22
CA PHE A 108 -4.13 -1.34 -21.88
C PHE A 108 -2.88 -1.35 -20.99
N GLN A 109 -2.12 -2.45 -20.97
CA GLN A 109 -0.89 -2.52 -20.17
C GLN A 109 0.14 -1.50 -20.65
N LYS A 110 0.31 -1.34 -21.97
CA LYS A 110 1.22 -0.35 -22.55
C LYS A 110 0.81 1.08 -22.17
N GLU A 111 -0.46 1.44 -22.31
CA GLU A 111 -0.95 2.77 -21.93
C GLU A 111 -0.78 3.01 -20.42
N LEU A 112 -1.08 2.01 -19.59
CA LEU A 112 -0.88 2.12 -18.14
C LEU A 112 0.60 2.30 -17.79
N ASP A 113 1.50 1.53 -18.39
CA ASP A 113 2.95 1.62 -18.15
C ASP A 113 3.51 2.98 -18.58
N GLU A 114 3.07 3.51 -19.72
CA GLU A 114 3.43 4.86 -20.18
C GLU A 114 2.96 5.94 -19.18
N ILE A 115 1.73 5.83 -18.66
CA ILE A 115 1.20 6.76 -17.66
C ILE A 115 1.97 6.64 -16.34
N LEU A 116 2.27 5.42 -15.89
CA LEU A 116 3.04 5.20 -14.67
C LEU A 116 4.45 5.79 -14.79
N ARG A 117 5.10 5.64 -15.94
CA ARG A 117 6.43 6.21 -16.19
C ARG A 117 6.39 7.73 -16.29
N ASP A 118 5.59 8.26 -17.22
CA ASP A 118 5.70 9.65 -17.67
C ASP A 118 4.85 10.63 -16.84
N TYR A 119 3.74 10.16 -16.24
CA TYR A 119 2.86 10.99 -15.42
C TYR A 119 3.04 10.76 -13.93
N VAL A 120 3.16 9.51 -13.49
CA VAL A 120 3.36 9.19 -12.06
C VAL A 120 4.83 9.35 -11.64
N GLY A 121 5.78 9.14 -12.56
CA GLY A 121 7.23 9.27 -12.29
C GLY A 121 7.88 7.96 -11.83
N ARG A 122 7.37 6.80 -12.27
CA ARG A 122 7.94 5.48 -11.96
C ARG A 122 9.15 5.18 -12.87
N GLU A 123 10.11 4.35 -12.45
CA GLU A 123 10.20 3.60 -11.19
C GLU A 123 10.62 4.48 -9.99
N SER A 124 10.06 4.23 -8.80
CA SER A 124 10.49 4.97 -7.61
C SER A 124 11.83 4.45 -7.09
N PRO A 125 12.74 5.28 -6.55
CA PRO A 125 14.03 4.83 -6.06
C PRO A 125 13.97 3.87 -4.87
N LEU A 126 14.91 2.93 -4.80
CA LEU A 126 15.26 2.18 -3.59
C LEU A 126 16.48 2.81 -2.92
N TYR A 127 16.24 3.68 -1.94
CA TYR A 127 17.25 4.55 -1.33
C TYR A 127 17.90 3.89 -0.11
N PHE A 128 19.24 3.89 -0.01
CA PHE A 128 19.95 3.43 1.18
C PHE A 128 19.93 4.52 2.25
N ALA A 129 19.37 4.24 3.42
CA ALA A 129 19.28 5.21 4.50
C ALA A 129 20.49 5.07 5.44
N GLU A 130 21.60 5.77 5.14
CA GLU A 130 22.86 5.63 5.85
C GLU A 130 22.70 5.93 7.34
N ARG A 131 22.10 7.09 7.66
CA ARG A 131 21.91 7.55 9.05
C ARG A 131 21.02 6.63 9.87
N LEU A 132 20.00 6.06 9.24
CA LEU A 132 19.08 5.14 9.91
C LEU A 132 19.75 3.79 10.16
N THR A 133 20.51 3.31 9.17
CA THR A 133 21.36 2.13 9.29
C THR A 133 22.37 2.28 10.44
N ASP A 134 23.06 3.43 10.51
CA ASP A 134 24.02 3.74 11.56
C ASP A 134 23.38 3.82 12.94
N HIS A 135 22.17 4.39 13.03
CA HIS A 135 21.42 4.47 14.29
C HIS A 135 21.10 3.09 14.90
N TYR A 136 20.78 2.10 14.06
CA TYR A 136 20.49 0.72 14.50
C TYR A 136 21.71 -0.20 14.52
N ARG A 137 22.90 0.32 14.20
CA ARG A 137 24.14 -0.44 14.29
C ARG A 137 24.49 -0.68 15.76
N ARG A 138 24.81 -1.92 16.08
CA ARG A 138 25.28 -2.34 17.41
C ARG A 138 26.73 -1.92 17.62
N SER A 139 27.16 -1.92 18.88
CA SER A 139 28.52 -1.53 19.28
C SER A 139 29.63 -2.40 18.66
N ASN A 140 29.32 -3.64 18.27
CA ASN A 140 30.23 -4.54 17.57
C ASN A 140 30.33 -4.27 16.05
N GLY A 141 29.69 -3.21 15.54
CA GLY A 141 29.69 -2.84 14.13
C GLY A 141 28.65 -3.58 13.27
N GLU A 142 27.92 -4.53 13.85
CA GLU A 142 26.86 -5.27 13.16
C GLU A 142 25.53 -4.55 13.21
N GLY A 143 24.73 -4.66 12.17
CA GLY A 143 23.38 -4.08 12.15
C GLY A 143 22.74 -4.23 10.79
N PRO A 144 21.42 -4.01 10.71
CA PRO A 144 20.71 -4.11 9.45
C PRO A 144 21.07 -2.95 8.51
N GLN A 145 21.27 -3.23 7.23
CA GLN A 145 21.22 -2.21 6.19
C GLN A 145 19.76 -1.89 5.91
N ILE A 146 19.40 -0.61 6.00
CA ILE A 146 18.02 -0.15 5.84
C ILE A 146 17.90 0.62 4.53
N TYR A 147 16.98 0.16 3.67
CA TYR A 147 16.60 0.84 2.44
C TYR A 147 15.14 1.29 2.50
N LEU A 148 14.84 2.40 1.84
CA LEU A 148 13.51 2.99 1.75
C LEU A 148 13.03 2.92 0.29
N LYS A 149 11.89 2.27 0.05
CA LYS A 149 11.22 2.33 -1.26
C LYS A 149 10.43 3.63 -1.34
N ARG A 150 10.88 4.56 -2.18
CA ARG A 150 10.49 5.98 -2.17
C ARG A 150 9.17 6.29 -2.90
N GLU A 151 8.09 5.61 -2.52
CA GLU A 151 6.73 5.89 -3.05
C GLU A 151 6.19 7.28 -2.66
N ASP A 152 6.86 7.96 -1.73
CA ASP A 152 6.62 9.37 -1.40
C ASP A 152 6.97 10.33 -2.56
N LEU A 153 7.82 9.89 -3.50
CA LEU A 153 8.22 10.68 -4.67
C LEU A 153 7.27 10.54 -5.86
N ASN A 154 6.29 9.65 -5.78
CA ASN A 154 5.29 9.53 -6.84
C ASN A 154 4.53 10.85 -6.99
N HIS A 155 4.00 11.13 -8.19
CA HIS A 155 3.03 12.20 -8.35
C HIS A 155 1.88 12.04 -7.33
N THR A 156 1.39 13.17 -6.80
CA THR A 156 0.51 13.27 -5.61
C THR A 156 1.13 12.91 -4.25
N GLY A 157 2.37 12.41 -4.20
CA GLY A 157 3.14 12.18 -2.97
C GLY A 157 2.84 10.88 -2.23
N ALA A 158 2.20 9.89 -2.89
CA ALA A 158 1.88 8.60 -2.26
C ALA A 158 1.71 7.47 -3.28
N HIS A 159 1.80 6.22 -2.81
CA HIS A 159 1.51 5.00 -3.58
C HIS A 159 0.07 4.95 -4.15
N LYS A 160 -0.89 5.67 -3.54
CA LYS A 160 -2.33 5.60 -3.89
C LYS A 160 -2.62 5.95 -5.35
N ILE A 161 -1.77 6.76 -5.97
CA ILE A 161 -1.89 7.13 -7.38
C ILE A 161 -1.79 5.92 -8.32
N ASN A 162 -1.02 4.88 -7.97
CA ASN A 162 -0.89 3.67 -8.79
C ASN A 162 -2.26 2.99 -9.01
N ASN A 163 -3.05 2.90 -7.94
CA ASN A 163 -4.39 2.32 -7.98
C ASN A 163 -5.40 3.29 -8.61
N ALA A 164 -5.39 4.56 -8.20
CA ALA A 164 -6.37 5.55 -8.66
C ALA A 164 -6.29 5.77 -10.18
N ILE A 165 -5.07 5.88 -10.73
CA ILE A 165 -4.87 6.13 -12.15
C ILE A 165 -5.27 4.91 -12.99
N ALA A 166 -4.98 3.71 -12.52
CA ALA A 166 -5.32 2.47 -13.20
C ALA A 166 -6.83 2.21 -13.19
N GLN A 167 -7.51 2.44 -12.07
CA GLN A 167 -8.96 2.35 -12.01
C GLN A 167 -9.66 3.44 -12.82
N ALA A 168 -9.13 4.66 -12.87
CA ALA A 168 -9.69 5.73 -13.71
C ALA A 168 -9.53 5.39 -15.21
N LEU A 169 -8.40 4.82 -15.61
CA LEU A 169 -8.21 4.31 -16.97
C LEU A 169 -9.17 3.17 -17.29
N LEU A 170 -9.36 2.23 -16.37
CA LEU A 170 -10.34 1.15 -16.48
C LEU A 170 -11.77 1.70 -16.64
N ALA A 171 -12.16 2.66 -15.81
CA ALA A 171 -13.47 3.32 -15.90
C ALA A 171 -13.68 4.01 -17.24
N LYS A 172 -12.64 4.68 -17.78
CA LYS A 172 -12.65 5.26 -19.12
C LYS A 172 -12.87 4.20 -20.20
N ARG A 173 -12.20 3.05 -20.12
CA ARG A 173 -12.39 1.91 -21.04
C ARG A 173 -13.79 1.31 -20.95
N LEU A 174 -14.41 1.34 -19.76
CA LEU A 174 -15.80 0.95 -19.51
C LEU A 174 -16.82 2.02 -19.93
N GLY A 175 -16.40 3.17 -20.46
CA GLY A 175 -17.29 4.25 -20.87
C GLY A 175 -17.97 5.00 -19.71
N LYS A 176 -17.53 4.77 -18.47
CA LYS A 176 -18.04 5.48 -17.28
C LYS A 176 -17.51 6.91 -17.31
N LYS A 177 -18.40 7.89 -17.12
CA LYS A 177 -18.06 9.32 -17.18
C LYS A 177 -17.89 9.95 -15.79
N ARG A 178 -18.39 9.26 -14.77
CA ARG A 178 -18.47 9.73 -13.39
C ARG A 178 -17.72 8.79 -12.47
N ILE A 179 -16.89 9.38 -11.62
CA ILE A 179 -16.10 8.70 -10.61
C ILE A 179 -16.53 9.18 -9.24
N ILE A 180 -16.73 8.22 -8.35
CA ILE A 180 -16.88 8.49 -6.92
C ILE A 180 -15.77 7.80 -6.14
N ALA A 181 -15.37 8.39 -5.03
CA ALA A 181 -14.50 7.75 -4.05
C ALA A 181 -14.75 8.34 -2.65
N GLU A 182 -14.32 7.63 -1.61
CA GLU A 182 -14.30 8.15 -0.24
C GLU A 182 -12.89 8.55 0.19
N THR A 183 -12.75 9.40 1.20
CA THR A 183 -11.44 9.63 1.81
C THR A 183 -11.52 10.05 3.27
N GLY A 184 -10.49 9.69 4.04
CA GLY A 184 -10.28 10.14 5.42
C GLY A 184 -9.19 11.21 5.45
N ALA A 185 -7.92 10.80 5.54
CA ALA A 185 -6.79 11.74 5.52
C ALA A 185 -6.65 12.58 4.23
N GLY A 186 -7.38 12.26 3.16
CA GLY A 186 -7.42 13.04 1.91
C GLY A 186 -6.50 12.54 0.80
N GLN A 187 -5.47 11.72 1.09
CA GLN A 187 -4.51 11.26 0.08
C GLN A 187 -5.16 10.42 -1.03
N HIS A 188 -6.14 9.56 -0.70
CA HIS A 188 -6.88 8.80 -1.72
C HIS A 188 -7.73 9.74 -2.59
N GLY A 189 -8.43 10.69 -1.95
CA GLY A 189 -9.24 11.66 -2.68
C GLY A 189 -8.41 12.54 -3.62
N VAL A 190 -7.23 12.99 -3.21
CA VAL A 190 -6.30 13.76 -4.07
C VAL A 190 -5.81 12.90 -5.25
N ALA A 191 -5.46 11.64 -5.03
CA ALA A 191 -5.05 10.73 -6.10
C ALA A 191 -6.18 10.47 -7.11
N THR A 192 -7.40 10.25 -6.63
CA THR A 192 -8.59 10.07 -7.46
C THR A 192 -8.92 11.33 -8.24
N ALA A 193 -8.96 12.50 -7.60
CA ALA A 193 -9.21 13.79 -8.26
C ALA A 193 -8.17 14.08 -9.35
N THR A 194 -6.89 13.81 -9.05
CA THR A 194 -5.79 13.97 -10.03
C THR A 194 -5.98 13.05 -11.25
N SER A 195 -6.38 11.81 -11.00
CA SER A 195 -6.62 10.82 -12.05
C SER A 195 -7.82 11.22 -12.92
N CYS A 196 -8.90 11.69 -12.31
CA CYS A 196 -10.09 12.14 -13.03
C CYS A 196 -9.81 13.40 -13.86
N ALA A 197 -9.08 14.37 -13.30
CA ALA A 197 -8.67 15.58 -14.02
C ALA A 197 -7.86 15.24 -15.28
N ARG A 198 -6.94 14.26 -15.20
CA ARG A 198 -6.17 13.79 -16.35
C ARG A 198 -7.06 13.22 -17.47
N PHE A 199 -8.06 12.43 -17.10
CA PHE A 199 -8.89 11.70 -18.07
C PHE A 199 -10.18 12.43 -18.46
N GLY A 200 -10.44 13.61 -17.89
CA GLY A 200 -11.67 14.37 -18.15
C GLY A 200 -12.92 13.69 -17.58
N LEU A 201 -12.79 13.02 -16.43
CA LEU A 201 -13.90 12.36 -15.74
C LEU A 201 -14.48 13.26 -14.65
N GLU A 202 -15.81 13.26 -14.49
CA GLU A 202 -16.46 13.90 -13.34
C GLU A 202 -16.02 13.17 -12.06
N CYS A 203 -15.65 13.93 -11.02
CA CYS A 203 -15.10 13.37 -9.79
C CYS A 203 -15.82 13.91 -8.56
N ILE A 204 -16.41 13.01 -7.77
CA ILE A 204 -17.02 13.34 -6.49
C ILE A 204 -16.32 12.56 -5.38
N ILE A 205 -15.79 13.28 -4.40
CA ILE A 205 -15.11 12.70 -3.25
C ILE A 205 -15.97 12.89 -2.00
N TYR A 206 -16.37 11.78 -1.39
CA TYR A 206 -17.03 11.75 -0.10
C TYR A 206 -15.99 11.80 1.03
N MET A 207 -16.18 12.71 1.99
CA MET A 207 -15.24 12.87 3.09
C MET A 207 -16.01 13.19 4.37
N GLY A 208 -15.63 12.55 5.48
CA GLY A 208 -16.25 12.83 6.78
C GLY A 208 -16.06 14.30 7.16
N ALA A 209 -17.10 14.98 7.65
CA ALA A 209 -17.03 16.42 7.92
C ALA A 209 -15.92 16.78 8.93
N GLN A 210 -15.64 15.90 9.90
CA GLN A 210 -14.54 16.09 10.85
C GLN A 210 -13.17 15.94 10.16
N ASP A 211 -13.05 14.99 9.23
CA ASP A 211 -11.82 14.81 8.46
C ASP A 211 -11.59 15.99 7.50
N MET A 212 -12.66 16.55 6.91
CA MET A 212 -12.57 17.73 6.05
C MET A 212 -11.98 18.95 6.77
N GLU A 213 -12.42 19.20 8.00
CA GLU A 213 -11.90 20.29 8.82
C GLU A 213 -10.42 20.09 9.14
N ARG A 214 -10.05 18.87 9.59
CA ARG A 214 -8.67 18.51 9.92
C ARG A 214 -7.72 18.51 8.71
N GLN A 215 -8.23 18.24 7.52
CA GLN A 215 -7.45 18.06 6.29
C GLN A 215 -7.82 19.10 5.23
N ALA A 216 -8.05 20.35 5.65
CA ALA A 216 -8.47 21.46 4.79
C ALA A 216 -7.58 21.63 3.55
N LEU A 217 -6.26 21.43 3.67
CA LEU A 217 -5.33 21.51 2.54
C LEU A 217 -5.61 20.47 1.46
N ASN A 218 -5.93 19.23 1.84
CA ASN A 218 -6.25 18.18 0.87
C ASN A 218 -7.63 18.41 0.25
N VAL A 219 -8.61 18.92 1.02
CA VAL A 219 -9.91 19.36 0.49
C VAL A 219 -9.72 20.44 -0.58
N PHE A 220 -8.90 21.45 -0.28
CA PHE A 220 -8.59 22.51 -1.23
C PHE A 220 -7.91 21.98 -2.51
N ARG A 221 -6.92 21.09 -2.38
CA ARG A 221 -6.27 20.43 -3.52
C ARG A 221 -7.25 19.65 -4.40
N MET A 222 -8.17 18.89 -3.81
CA MET A 222 -9.19 18.15 -4.56
C MET A 222 -10.08 19.10 -5.37
N ARG A 223 -10.51 20.22 -4.76
CA ARG A 223 -11.32 21.23 -5.46
C ARG A 223 -10.55 21.94 -6.58
N LEU A 224 -9.27 22.25 -6.37
CA LEU A 224 -8.41 22.81 -7.43
C LEU A 224 -8.26 21.87 -8.64
N LEU A 225 -8.31 20.56 -8.40
CA LEU A 225 -8.30 19.53 -9.44
C LEU A 225 -9.68 19.35 -10.10
N GLY A 226 -10.68 20.15 -9.73
CA GLY A 226 -12.03 20.11 -10.31
C GLY A 226 -12.96 19.07 -9.68
N ALA A 227 -12.56 18.39 -8.61
CA ALA A 227 -13.42 17.44 -7.92
C ALA A 227 -14.42 18.15 -6.99
N GLU A 228 -15.65 17.65 -6.96
CA GLU A 228 -16.62 18.01 -5.92
C GLU A 228 -16.27 17.26 -4.63
N VAL A 229 -16.13 17.96 -3.51
CA VAL A 229 -15.86 17.33 -2.21
C VAL A 229 -17.10 17.44 -1.34
N ARG A 230 -17.79 16.32 -1.14
CA ARG A 230 -19.04 16.20 -0.37
C ARG A 230 -18.76 15.80 1.08
N GLY A 231 -19.14 16.69 2.00
CA GLY A 231 -19.04 16.44 3.44
C GLY A 231 -20.11 15.49 3.95
N VAL A 232 -19.70 14.47 4.70
CA VAL A 232 -20.60 13.53 5.36
C VAL A 232 -20.77 13.92 6.82
N HIS A 233 -21.99 14.32 7.17
CA HIS A 233 -22.37 14.80 8.50
C HIS A 233 -23.11 13.74 9.34
N SER A 234 -23.46 12.60 8.74
CA SER A 234 -24.08 11.46 9.42
C SER A 234 -23.05 10.68 10.25
N GLY A 235 -23.55 9.98 11.28
CA GLY A 235 -22.73 9.07 12.09
C GLY A 235 -21.60 9.77 12.83
N THR A 236 -20.42 9.16 12.78
CA THR A 236 -19.19 9.65 13.44
C THR A 236 -18.45 10.72 12.64
N LYS A 237 -18.93 11.03 11.41
CA LYS A 237 -18.38 12.04 10.51
C LYS A 237 -16.94 11.74 10.10
N THR A 238 -16.62 10.46 9.94
CA THR A 238 -15.28 9.96 9.59
C THR A 238 -15.30 9.13 8.30
N LEU A 239 -14.16 8.57 7.91
CA LEU A 239 -14.01 7.66 6.76
C LEU A 239 -15.12 6.60 6.64
N LYS A 240 -15.53 5.96 7.75
CA LYS A 240 -16.56 4.90 7.72
C LYS A 240 -17.90 5.41 7.19
N ASP A 241 -18.29 6.62 7.60
CA ASP A 241 -19.54 7.23 7.18
C ASP A 241 -19.44 7.69 5.72
N ALA A 242 -18.26 8.22 5.33
CA ALA A 242 -17.95 8.56 3.94
C ALA A 242 -18.03 7.35 2.98
N THR A 243 -17.49 6.19 3.38
CA THR A 243 -17.64 4.94 2.62
C THR A 243 -19.11 4.56 2.45
N SER A 244 -19.92 4.71 3.51
CA SER A 244 -21.33 4.34 3.47
C SER A 244 -22.13 5.23 2.50
N GLU A 245 -21.86 6.54 2.48
CA GLU A 245 -22.48 7.45 1.50
C GLU A 245 -22.01 7.21 0.08
N ALA A 246 -20.72 6.94 -0.13
CA ALA A 246 -20.19 6.61 -1.46
C ALA A 246 -20.83 5.33 -2.02
N ILE A 247 -21.02 4.29 -1.19
CA ILE A 247 -21.71 3.07 -1.62
C ILE A 247 -23.19 3.35 -1.94
N ARG A 248 -23.88 4.18 -1.14
CA ARG A 248 -25.27 4.57 -1.42
C ARG A 248 -25.41 5.30 -2.76
N ASP A 249 -24.50 6.23 -3.03
CA ASP A 249 -24.42 6.91 -4.33
C ASP A 249 -24.20 5.88 -5.45
N TRP A 250 -23.23 4.98 -5.25
CA TRP A 250 -22.91 3.97 -6.25
C TRP A 250 -24.11 3.09 -6.60
N VAL A 251 -24.84 2.61 -5.60
CA VAL A 251 -26.07 1.82 -5.80
C VAL A 251 -27.09 2.56 -6.67
N THR A 252 -27.20 3.87 -6.48
CA THR A 252 -28.19 4.70 -7.20
C THR A 252 -27.75 5.01 -8.64
N ASN A 253 -26.44 5.13 -8.88
CA ASN A 253 -25.86 5.62 -10.14
C ASN A 253 -24.97 4.59 -10.83
N VAL A 254 -25.22 3.30 -10.60
CA VAL A 254 -24.30 2.19 -10.92
C VAL A 254 -23.98 2.06 -12.42
N GLU A 255 -24.92 2.42 -13.28
CA GLU A 255 -24.76 2.32 -14.75
C GLU A 255 -23.75 3.33 -15.29
N SER A 256 -23.72 4.56 -14.75
CA SER A 256 -22.91 5.67 -15.26
C SER A 256 -21.64 5.93 -14.44
N THR A 257 -21.56 5.36 -13.23
CA THR A 257 -20.55 5.69 -12.22
C THR A 257 -19.64 4.51 -11.93
N HIS A 258 -18.32 4.77 -11.90
CA HIS A 258 -17.33 3.85 -11.34
C HIS A 258 -16.91 4.30 -9.93
N TYR A 259 -16.83 3.36 -9.00
CA TYR A 259 -16.40 3.62 -7.63
C TYR A 259 -14.92 3.27 -7.47
N ILE A 260 -14.05 4.28 -7.31
CA ILE A 260 -12.62 4.03 -7.06
C ILE A 260 -12.40 3.77 -5.57
N LEU A 261 -12.37 2.49 -5.23
CA LEU A 261 -12.04 2.04 -3.87
C LEU A 261 -10.51 2.05 -3.66
N GLY A 262 -10.06 2.73 -2.60
CA GLY A 262 -8.65 3.02 -2.34
C GLY A 262 -7.92 2.02 -1.46
N SER A 263 -8.58 0.92 -1.10
CA SER A 263 -8.06 -0.09 -0.17
C SER A 263 -8.14 -1.51 -0.77
N VAL A 264 -7.40 -2.45 -0.19
CA VAL A 264 -7.52 -3.90 -0.50
C VAL A 264 -8.66 -4.57 0.29
N ALA A 265 -9.53 -3.76 0.89
CA ALA A 265 -10.77 -4.19 1.51
C ALA A 265 -11.95 -4.07 0.51
N GLY A 266 -13.14 -4.50 0.92
CA GLY A 266 -14.35 -4.43 0.09
C GLY A 266 -14.64 -5.73 -0.67
N PRO A 267 -15.71 -5.73 -1.48
CA PRO A 267 -16.14 -6.91 -2.21
C PRO A 267 -15.19 -7.24 -3.36
N HIS A 268 -15.11 -8.52 -3.72
CA HIS A 268 -14.49 -8.93 -4.98
C HIS A 268 -15.16 -8.19 -6.16
N PRO A 269 -14.41 -7.64 -7.13
CA PRO A 269 -12.99 -7.88 -7.42
C PRO A 269 -11.99 -6.89 -6.80
N TYR A 270 -12.42 -5.89 -6.02
CA TYR A 270 -11.55 -4.80 -5.55
C TYR A 270 -10.28 -5.27 -4.83
N PRO A 271 -10.31 -6.19 -3.84
CA PRO A 271 -9.10 -6.65 -3.17
C PRO A 271 -8.04 -7.21 -4.11
N MET A 272 -8.46 -7.95 -5.14
CA MET A 272 -7.55 -8.51 -6.14
C MET A 272 -7.03 -7.43 -7.08
N MET A 273 -7.92 -6.58 -7.59
CA MET A 273 -7.61 -5.52 -8.54
C MET A 273 -6.63 -4.49 -7.95
N VAL A 274 -6.94 -3.97 -6.76
CA VAL A 274 -6.10 -2.97 -6.07
C VAL A 274 -4.72 -3.54 -5.76
N ARG A 275 -4.64 -4.81 -5.33
CA ARG A 275 -3.36 -5.50 -5.13
C ARG A 275 -2.56 -5.57 -6.43
N ASP A 276 -3.19 -5.93 -7.53
CA ASP A 276 -2.51 -6.11 -8.82
C ASP A 276 -1.98 -4.77 -9.35
N PHE A 277 -2.71 -3.67 -9.19
CA PHE A 277 -2.22 -2.33 -9.53
C PHE A 277 -1.08 -1.84 -8.62
N HIS A 278 -1.03 -2.30 -7.37
CA HIS A 278 0.10 -2.03 -6.47
C HIS A 278 1.30 -2.98 -6.65
N ALA A 279 1.17 -4.05 -7.45
CA ALA A 279 2.24 -5.05 -7.62
C ALA A 279 3.51 -4.44 -8.26
N VAL A 280 3.38 -3.33 -8.98
CA VAL A 280 4.51 -2.57 -9.55
C VAL A 280 5.58 -2.21 -8.51
N ILE A 281 5.16 -1.86 -7.29
CA ILE A 281 6.08 -1.49 -6.19
C ILE A 281 7.01 -2.67 -5.87
N GLY A 282 6.45 -3.88 -5.81
CA GLY A 282 7.20 -5.10 -5.53
C GLY A 282 8.12 -5.51 -6.68
N LYS A 283 7.62 -5.46 -7.92
CA LYS A 283 8.39 -5.76 -9.14
C LYS A 283 9.65 -4.89 -9.22
N GLU A 284 9.50 -3.59 -9.06
CA GLU A 284 10.62 -2.64 -9.06
C GLU A 284 11.57 -2.89 -7.89
N THR A 285 11.03 -3.10 -6.69
CA THR A 285 11.84 -3.37 -5.50
C THR A 285 12.71 -4.60 -5.69
N ARG A 286 12.16 -5.68 -6.25
CA ARG A 286 12.89 -6.92 -6.53
C ARG A 286 13.99 -6.72 -7.56
N LYS A 287 13.69 -5.99 -8.65
CA LYS A 287 14.68 -5.63 -9.68
C LYS A 287 15.82 -4.80 -9.06
N GLN A 288 15.49 -3.74 -8.34
CA GLN A 288 16.46 -2.83 -7.72
C GLN A 288 17.29 -3.53 -6.63
N ALA A 289 16.71 -4.47 -5.88
CA ALA A 289 17.42 -5.31 -4.90
C ALA A 289 18.44 -6.24 -5.59
N MET A 290 18.03 -6.88 -6.70
CA MET A 290 18.92 -7.72 -7.50
C MET A 290 20.10 -6.91 -8.05
N GLU A 291 19.85 -5.71 -8.55
CA GLU A 291 20.90 -4.82 -9.07
C GLU A 291 21.88 -4.33 -7.98
N LYS A 292 21.38 -4.05 -6.76
CA LYS A 292 22.21 -3.50 -5.67
C LYS A 292 23.00 -4.55 -4.92
N TRP A 293 22.46 -5.74 -4.71
CA TRP A 293 23.09 -6.77 -3.89
C TRP A 293 22.90 -8.21 -4.35
N GLY A 294 22.37 -8.43 -5.56
CA GLY A 294 22.32 -9.76 -6.17
C GLY A 294 21.31 -10.72 -5.55
N GLY A 295 20.28 -10.22 -4.85
CA GLY A 295 19.32 -11.10 -4.17
C GLY A 295 18.02 -10.44 -3.75
N LYS A 296 17.17 -11.22 -3.08
CA LYS A 296 15.96 -10.71 -2.41
C LYS A 296 16.34 -9.99 -1.11
N PRO A 297 15.52 -9.07 -0.61
CA PRO A 297 15.64 -8.59 0.76
C PRO A 297 15.46 -9.70 1.79
N ASP A 298 16.12 -9.58 2.95
CA ASP A 298 15.90 -10.50 4.07
C ASP A 298 14.54 -10.25 4.73
N VAL A 299 14.21 -8.97 4.96
CA VAL A 299 12.95 -8.55 5.55
C VAL A 299 12.41 -7.33 4.81
N LEU A 300 11.11 -7.36 4.56
CA LEU A 300 10.34 -6.23 4.11
C LEU A 300 9.41 -5.80 5.25
N VAL A 301 9.32 -4.50 5.52
CA VAL A 301 8.44 -3.92 6.52
C VAL A 301 7.56 -2.86 5.88
N ALA A 302 6.26 -2.91 6.15
CA ALA A 302 5.32 -1.93 5.66
C ALA A 302 4.21 -1.65 6.65
N CYS A 303 3.75 -0.40 6.66
CA CYS A 303 2.55 -0.04 7.40
C CYS A 303 1.32 -0.67 6.72
N VAL A 304 0.46 -1.27 7.54
CA VAL A 304 -0.81 -1.84 7.10
C VAL A 304 -1.93 -0.92 7.58
N GLY A 305 -2.56 -0.21 6.65
CA GLY A 305 -3.77 0.57 6.89
C GLY A 305 -4.92 -0.06 6.11
N GLY A 306 -6.06 -0.33 6.75
CA GLY A 306 -7.20 -0.91 6.06
C GLY A 306 -8.27 -1.63 6.89
N VAL A 307 -8.16 -1.68 8.23
CA VAL A 307 -9.23 -2.24 9.07
C VAL A 307 -9.54 -1.28 10.21
N GLN A 308 -10.55 -0.44 10.03
CA GLN A 308 -11.27 0.16 11.14
C GLN A 308 -12.67 -0.45 11.17
N MET A 309 -12.72 -1.69 11.65
CA MET A 309 -13.91 -2.34 12.18
C MET A 309 -13.62 -2.65 13.67
N PRO A 310 -14.62 -2.73 14.56
CA PRO A 310 -14.50 -2.36 15.97
C PRO A 310 -13.78 -3.38 16.89
N TRP A 311 -12.92 -4.24 16.35
CA TRP A 311 -12.24 -5.26 17.13
C TRP A 311 -10.72 -5.17 16.97
N ASP A 312 -10.12 -4.68 18.05
CA ASP A 312 -8.76 -4.94 18.53
C ASP A 312 -7.55 -4.30 17.82
N TYR A 313 -6.71 -3.66 18.65
CA TYR A 313 -5.47 -3.01 18.29
C TYR A 313 -4.39 -4.08 18.11
N SER A 314 -4.15 -4.50 16.87
CA SER A 314 -2.97 -5.32 16.55
C SER A 314 -2.48 -5.02 15.14
N MET A 315 -1.34 -4.33 15.03
CA MET A 315 -0.60 -4.15 13.78
C MET A 315 -0.12 -5.52 13.26
N ASN A 316 -0.85 -6.12 12.33
CA ASN A 316 -0.39 -7.31 11.62
C ASN A 316 0.19 -6.92 10.25
N LEU A 317 1.51 -7.07 10.12
CA LEU A 317 2.26 -7.00 8.87
C LEU A 317 1.78 -8.12 7.94
N LEU A 318 1.45 -7.80 6.69
CA LEU A 318 1.27 -8.82 5.68
C LEU A 318 2.07 -8.51 4.42
N MET A 319 2.98 -9.42 4.11
CA MET A 319 4.22 -9.18 3.37
C MET A 319 4.46 -10.21 2.26
N ILE A 320 3.40 -10.79 1.69
CA ILE A 320 3.56 -12.09 0.99
C ILE A 320 3.63 -11.97 -0.55
N LYS A 321 3.32 -10.82 -1.18
CA LYS A 321 3.25 -10.79 -2.66
C LYS A 321 4.04 -9.69 -3.38
N MET A 322 4.88 -8.92 -2.67
CA MET A 322 5.76 -7.98 -3.38
C MET A 322 7.03 -8.64 -3.95
N LEU A 323 7.30 -9.92 -3.68
CA LEU A 323 8.55 -10.58 -4.09
C LEU A 323 8.41 -11.85 -4.93
N ASP A 324 7.18 -12.34 -5.16
CA ASP A 324 6.88 -13.54 -5.94
C ASP A 324 5.96 -13.22 -7.14
#